data_AF-A0A7X8AWL1-F1
#
_entry.id   AF-A0A7X8AWL1-F1
#
_cell.length_a   1.000
_cell.length_b   1.000
_cell.length_c   1.000
_cell.angle_alpha   90.00
_cell.angle_beta   90.00
_cell.angle_gamma   90.00
#
_symmetry.space_group_name_H-M   'P 1'
#
loop_
_entity.id
_entity.type
_entity.pdbx_description
1 polymer ?
#
loop_
_entity_poly.entity_id
_entity_poly.type
_entity_poly.pdbx_seq_one_letter_code
_entity_poly.pdbx_strand_id
1 'polypeptide(L)' 'MSLNLEVKFDQDKEVLVVKPEGDVDIYTSIKFKNEVVSSFEERNVDILIDGSKLEYLDSTGLGALISLLKMVRETDN' A
#
# COMPACT_ATOMS: atom_id res chain seq x y z
N MET A 1 -6.22 -14.93 -9.77
CA MET A 1 -5.57 -13.70 -9.30
C MET A 1 -6.47 -13.12 -8.23
N SER A 2 -6.01 -13.18 -6.99
CA SER A 2 -6.75 -12.65 -5.83
C SER A 2 -5.78 -11.90 -4.95
N LEU A 3 -6.09 -10.64 -4.66
CA LEU A 3 -5.37 -9.83 -3.70
C LEU A 3 -6.13 -9.83 -2.38
N ASN A 4 -5.51 -10.41 -1.35
CA ASN A 4 -5.85 -10.14 0.03
C ASN A 4 -4.97 -8.99 0.54
N LEU A 5 -5.54 -8.06 1.30
CA LEU A 5 -4.83 -6.89 1.78
C LEU A 5 -5.11 -6.69 3.25
N GLU A 6 -4.08 -6.78 4.07
CA GLU A 6 -4.14 -6.41 5.47
C GLU A 6 -3.50 -5.03 5.64
N VAL A 7 -4.25 -4.10 6.24
CA VAL A 7 -3.75 -2.77 6.60
C VAL A 7 -3.93 -2.59 8.11
N LYS A 8 -2.84 -2.31 8.81
CA LYS A 8 -2.83 -2.11 10.27
C LYS A 8 -1.95 -0.93 10.63
N PHE A 9 -2.41 -0.12 11.57
CA PHE A 9 -1.59 0.91 12.18
C PHE A 9 -0.81 0.33 13.35
N ASP A 10 0.52 0.44 13.31
CA ASP A 10 1.41 0.11 14.43
C ASP A 10 1.57 1.37 15.28
N GLN A 11 0.95 1.37 16.46
CA GLN A 11 0.96 2.50 17.39
C GLN A 11 2.33 2.75 18.01
N ASP A 12 3.16 1.72 18.16
CA ASP A 12 4.46 1.84 18.82
C ASP A 12 5.50 2.48 17.89
N LYS A 13 5.35 2.26 16.57
CA LYS A 13 6.27 2.76 15.54
C LYS A 13 5.72 3.92 14.72
N GLU A 14 4.49 4.34 15.00
CA GLU A 14 3.77 5.38 14.24
C GLU A 14 3.81 5.14 12.72
N VAL A 15 3.57 3.90 12.30
CA VAL A 15 3.67 3.49 10.89
C VAL A 15 2.43 2.71 10.45
N LEU A 16 1.99 2.97 9.22
CA LEU A 16 0.94 2.20 8.57
C LEU A 16 1.56 0.95 7.91
N VAL A 17 1.27 -0.23 8.45
CA VAL A 17 1.75 -1.51 7.93
C VAL A 17 0.75 -2.07 6.92
N VAL A 18 1.21 -2.28 5.69
CA VAL A 18 0.42 -2.81 4.57
C VAL A 18 1.01 -4.15 4.15
N LYS A 19 0.20 -5.22 4.17
CA LYS A 19 0.61 -6.57 3.79
C LYS A 19 -0.25 -7.08 2.62
N PRO A 20 0.19 -6.89 1.37
CA PRO A 20 -0.44 -7.51 0.22
C PRO A 20 -0.08 -9.01 0.17
N GLU A 21 -1.09 -9.86 -0.01
CA GLU A 21 -0.92 -11.29 -0.23
C GLU A 21 -1.54 -11.68 -1.58
N GLY A 22 -0.76 -12.37 -2.43
CA GLY A 22 -1.15 -12.73 -3.80
C GLY A 22 -0.63 -11.74 -4.85
N ASP A 23 -1.48 -11.41 -5.83
CA ASP A 23 -1.08 -10.67 -7.03
C ASP A 23 -1.45 -9.19 -6.98
N VAL A 24 -0.50 -8.31 -7.30
CA VAL A 24 -0.76 -6.89 -7.60
C VAL A 24 -0.58 -6.65 -9.11
N ASP A 25 -1.70 -6.67 -9.82
CA ASP A 25 -1.77 -6.58 -11.29
C ASP A 25 -2.71 -5.46 -11.76
N ILE A 26 -2.99 -5.40 -13.07
CA ILE A 26 -3.92 -4.43 -13.66
C ILE A 26 -5.32 -4.39 -13.01
N TYR A 27 -5.80 -5.51 -12.45
CA TYR A 27 -7.12 -5.60 -11.82
C TYR A 27 -7.08 -5.28 -10.32
N THR A 28 -6.02 -5.70 -9.61
CA THR A 28 -5.92 -5.56 -8.15
C THR A 28 -5.19 -4.31 -7.69
N SER A 29 -4.38 -3.68 -8.54
CA SER A 29 -3.61 -2.46 -8.24
C SER A 29 -4.47 -1.27 -7.83
N ILE A 30 -5.67 -1.11 -8.42
CA ILE A 30 -6.62 -0.05 -8.04
C ILE A 30 -7.14 -0.27 -6.62
N LYS A 31 -7.53 -1.50 -6.29
CA LYS A 31 -7.99 -1.87 -4.95
C LYS A 31 -6.87 -1.65 -3.93
N PHE A 32 -5.67 -2.14 -4.23
CA PHE A 32 -4.49 -1.95 -3.39
C PHE A 32 -4.25 -0.48 -3.08
N LYS A 33 -4.21 0.37 -4.12
CA LYS A 33 -4.00 1.80 -3.95
C LYS A 33 -5.08 2.43 -3.07
N ASN A 34 -6.36 2.23 -3.39
CA ASN A 34 -7.45 2.91 -2.68
C ASN A 34 -7.48 2.60 -1.19
N GLU A 35 -7.32 1.32 -0.81
CA GLU A 35 -7.31 0.91 0.60
C GLU A 35 -6.15 1.53 1.40
N VAL A 36 -4.96 1.59 0.78
CA VAL A 36 -3.78 2.21 1.40
C VAL A 36 -3.96 3.72 1.53
N VAL A 37 -4.50 4.38 0.50
CA VAL A 37 -4.78 5.83 0.54
C VAL A 37 -5.79 6.16 1.64
N SER A 38 -6.91 5.46 1.69
CA SER A 38 -7.93 5.72 2.71
C SER A 38 -7.38 5.56 4.13
N SER A 39 -6.54 4.56 4.35
CA SER A 39 -5.91 4.33 5.67
C SER A 39 -4.82 5.38 5.99
N PHE A 40 -4.11 5.87 4.97
CA PHE A 40 -3.10 6.91 5.12
C PHE A 40 -3.73 8.27 5.44
N GLU A 41 -4.80 8.65 4.74
CA GLU A 41 -5.49 9.94 4.95
C GLU A 41 -6.06 10.12 6.37
N GLU A 42 -6.32 9.03 7.10
CA GLU A 42 -6.78 9.07 8.50
C GLU A 42 -5.68 9.48 9.50
N ARG A 43 -4.41 9.27 9.17
CA ARG A 43 -3.30 9.34 10.15
C ARG A 43 -2.12 10.19 9.69
N ASN A 44 -1.89 10.27 8.38
CA ASN A 44 -0.77 10.95 7.74
C ASN A 44 0.60 10.53 8.34
N VAL A 45 0.92 9.24 8.23
CA VAL A 45 2.13 8.61 8.81
C VAL A 45 2.91 7.86 7.74
N ASP A 46 4.14 7.48 8.04
CA ASP A 46 4.95 6.62 7.18
C ASP A 46 4.22 5.31 6.83
N ILE A 47 4.52 4.75 5.65
CA ILE A 47 3.93 3.50 5.17
C ILE A 47 5.02 2.43 5.04
N LEU A 48 4.84 1.32 5.73
CA LEU A 48 5.65 0.11 5.61
C LEU A 48 4.89 -0.94 4.80
N ILE A 49 5.40 -1.28 3.62
CA ILE A 49 4.83 -2.34 2.78
C ILE A 49 5.62 -3.63 2.98
N ASP A 50 4.98 -4.63 3.58
CA ASP A 50 5.51 -5.97 3.78
C ASP A 50 5.10 -6.87 2.61
N GLY A 51 5.98 -6.97 1.60
CA GLY A 51 5.77 -7.79 0.42
C GLY A 51 6.13 -9.27 0.60
N SER A 52 6.32 -9.78 1.81
CA SER A 52 6.78 -11.17 2.04
C SER A 52 5.84 -12.25 1.49
N LYS A 53 4.56 -11.92 1.29
CA LYS A 53 3.53 -12.81 0.71
C LYS A 53 3.03 -12.35 -0.66
N LEU A 54 3.73 -11.42 -1.29
CA LEU A 54 3.42 -10.98 -2.64
C LEU A 54 3.91 -12.03 -3.63
N GLU A 55 3.00 -12.59 -4.43
CA GLU A 55 3.30 -13.64 -5.40
C GLU A 55 3.66 -13.07 -6.77
N TYR A 56 3.05 -11.94 -7.13
CA TYR A 56 3.28 -11.29 -8.42
C TYR A 56 3.06 -9.78 -8.37
N LEU A 57 3.86 -9.04 -9.13
CA LEU A 57 3.70 -7.60 -9.34
C LEU A 57 4.07 -7.23 -10.78
N ASP A 58 3.14 -6.60 -11.51
CA ASP A 58 3.39 -6.09 -12.86
C ASP A 58 3.75 -4.58 -12.87
N SER A 59 3.88 -4.00 -14.07
CA SER A 59 4.14 -2.56 -14.23
C SER A 59 3.04 -1.67 -13.64
N THR A 60 1.79 -2.14 -13.61
CA THR A 60 0.66 -1.42 -13.04
C THR A 60 0.75 -1.40 -11.52
N GLY A 61 1.10 -2.54 -10.92
CA GLY A 61 1.40 -2.64 -9.49
C GLY A 61 2.53 -1.73 -9.06
N LEU A 62 3.62 -1.68 -9.83
CA LEU A 62 4.71 -0.73 -9.58
C LEU A 62 4.23 0.72 -9.70
N GLY A 63 3.40 1.04 -10.70
CA GLY A 63 2.79 2.36 -10.86
C GLY A 63 1.94 2.77 -9.66
N ALA A 64 1.22 1.82 -9.05
CA ALA A 64 0.46 2.06 -7.82
C ALA A 64 1.38 2.41 -6.64
N LEU A 65 2.49 1.66 -6.44
CA LEU A 65 3.48 1.95 -5.40
C LEU A 65 4.13 3.33 -5.57
N ILE A 66 4.52 3.69 -6.80
CA ILE A 66 5.09 5.00 -7.10
C ILE A 66 4.08 6.12 -6.80
N SER A 67 2.79 5.88 -7.11
CA SER A 67 1.73 6.86 -6.81
C SER A 67 1.57 7.06 -5.31
N LEU A 68 1.61 5.99 -4.51
CA LEU A 68 1.56 6.06 -3.05
C LEU A 68 2.78 6.82 -2.49
N LEU A 69 3.98 6.50 -2.98
CA LEU A 69 5.21 7.21 -2.56
C LEU A 69 5.14 8.72 -2.83
N LYS A 70 4.61 9.13 -3.98
CA LYS A 70 4.44 10.55 -4.30
C LYS A 70 3.49 11.25 -3.33
N MET A 71 2.36 10.61 -3.03
CA MET A 71 1.39 11.12 -2.07
C MET A 71 2.00 11.34 -0.68
N VAL A 72 2.67 10.31 -0.14
CA VAL A 72 3.30 10.41 1.20
C VAL A 72 4.27 11.59 1.23
N ARG A 73 5.12 11.72 0.21
CA ARG A 73 6.08 12.83 0.09
C ARG A 73 5.46 14.21 -0.06
N GLU A 74 4.29 14.32 -0.68
CA GLU A 74 3.56 15.59 -0.82
C GLU A 74 2.89 16.01 0.50
N THR A 75 2.63 15.06 1.41
CA THR A 75 1.96 15.33 2.69
C THR A 75 2.94 15.58 3.83
N ASP A 76 4.22 15.21 3.66
CA ASP A 76 5.33 15.43 4.60
C ASP A 76 5.90 16.87 4.55
N ASN A 77 5.02 17.88 4.38
CA ASN A 77 5.37 19.32 4.30
C ASN A 77 5.50 19.99 5.67
#